data_AF-A0A2V7KCN5-F1
#
_entry.id   AF-A0A2V7KCN5-F1
#
_cell.length_a   1.000
_cell.length_b   1.000
_cell.length_c   1.000
_cell.angle_alpha   90.00
_cell.angle_beta   90.00
_cell.angle_gamma   90.00
#
_symmetry.space_group_name_H-M   'P 1'
#
loop_
_entity.id
_entity.type
_entity.pdbx_description
1 polymer ?
#
loop_
_entity_poly.entity_id
_entity_poly.type
_entity_poly.pdbx_seq_one_letter_code
_entity_poly.pdbx_strand_id
1 'polypeptide(L)'
;MRQATPEHLGADAWLFTPPRAVRSGPGVTISWWLKTKPRTARLEILDSTGVVLRVWEPDTTPPERQQAARQAGGAEGGEGGGPGTRTQWLPLAAGVSQLPWNLRTQPFVTFPGMIMWGVRSNAPAAPPGRYTVRLNADGRTLTAPIVVEHNPWIADVTDADLQAQYAFSRQVRDRVNDANAAVIEIRRVRSQLEDRLKQSTDARLRAAADTLLANARAVEERIYQVRNQSNQDPLNFPIKVNNRLANLMSMAERGDGPPTSNMPELFRILSEELQGDLDRLTQVWSRDLAAVNAELARLALPKVDPKGLP
;
A
#
# COMPACT_ATOMS: atom_id res chain seq x y z
N MET A 1 17.95 10.91 -23.14
CA MET A 1 19.03 10.39 -22.27
C MET A 1 20.34 11.11 -22.56
N ARG A 2 20.49 12.37 -22.12
CA ARG A 2 21.73 13.15 -22.37
C ARG A 2 22.95 12.66 -21.59
N GLN A 3 22.74 11.77 -20.60
CA GLN A 3 23.79 11.15 -19.79
C GLN A 3 24.19 9.76 -20.30
N ALA A 4 23.58 9.20 -21.35
CA ALA A 4 23.99 7.88 -21.86
C ALA A 4 25.26 8.04 -22.72
N THR A 5 26.43 7.90 -22.10
CA THR A 5 27.73 7.89 -22.78
C THR A 5 28.20 6.44 -22.96
N PRO A 6 29.09 6.16 -23.93
CA PRO A 6 29.69 4.83 -24.09
C PRO A 6 30.37 4.32 -22.80
N GLU A 7 30.91 5.23 -22.00
CA GLU A 7 31.51 4.93 -20.70
C GLU A 7 30.48 4.40 -19.69
N HIS A 8 29.33 5.07 -19.54
CA HIS A 8 28.27 4.63 -18.63
C HIS A 8 27.63 3.29 -19.06
N LEU A 9 27.55 3.05 -20.36
CA LEU A 9 27.04 1.78 -20.91
C LEU A 9 28.13 0.67 -20.96
N GLY A 10 29.40 1.03 -20.74
CA GLY A 10 30.51 0.10 -20.61
C GLY A 10 30.72 -0.43 -19.19
N ALA A 11 30.09 0.20 -18.18
CA ALA A 11 30.09 -0.27 -16.79
C ALA A 11 29.40 -1.65 -16.67
N ASP A 12 29.25 -2.21 -15.46
CA ASP A 12 28.37 -3.38 -15.27
C ASP A 12 26.94 -2.96 -14.85
N ALA A 13 26.80 -1.79 -14.24
CA ALA A 13 25.54 -1.20 -13.84
C ALA A 13 25.69 0.32 -13.70
N TRP A 14 24.66 1.07 -14.05
CA TRP A 14 24.63 2.53 -13.94
C TRP A 14 23.25 3.05 -13.58
N LEU A 15 23.17 3.96 -12.61
CA LEU A 15 21.94 4.66 -12.24
C LEU A 15 22.06 6.11 -12.71
N PHE A 16 21.17 6.53 -13.60
CA PHE A 16 21.21 7.88 -14.15
C PHE A 16 20.66 8.89 -13.13
N THR A 17 21.30 10.05 -13.03
CA THR A 17 20.82 11.14 -12.17
C THR A 17 19.55 11.72 -12.77
N PRO A 18 18.40 11.60 -12.08
CA PRO A 18 17.15 12.17 -12.57
C PRO A 18 17.24 13.70 -12.68
N PRO A 19 16.44 14.34 -13.55
CA PRO A 19 16.31 15.79 -13.51
C PRO A 19 15.67 16.24 -12.18
N ARG A 20 15.81 17.54 -11.89
CA ARG A 20 15.03 18.18 -10.82
C ARG A 20 13.55 17.99 -11.12
N ALA A 21 12.78 17.68 -10.09
CA ALA A 21 11.35 17.49 -10.18
C ALA A 21 10.62 18.68 -9.55
N VAL A 22 9.43 18.98 -10.03
CA VAL A 22 8.57 20.02 -9.45
C VAL A 22 7.36 19.32 -8.84
N ARG A 23 7.12 19.53 -7.54
CA ARG A 23 5.96 18.98 -6.84
C ARG A 23 4.67 19.42 -7.55
N SER A 24 3.70 18.52 -7.68
CA SER A 24 2.47 18.76 -8.43
C SER A 24 2.64 19.12 -9.92
N GLY A 25 3.87 18.99 -10.44
CA GLY A 25 4.15 18.96 -11.87
C GLY A 25 4.15 17.54 -12.43
N PRO A 26 4.65 17.35 -13.66
CA PRO A 26 4.92 16.03 -14.20
C PRO A 26 5.89 15.27 -13.29
N GLY A 27 5.60 13.99 -13.06
CA GLY A 27 6.54 13.11 -12.35
C GLY A 27 7.88 13.00 -13.06
N VAL A 28 8.83 12.31 -12.43
CA VAL A 28 10.19 12.11 -12.96
C VAL A 28 10.38 10.68 -13.42
N THR A 29 11.13 10.47 -14.49
CA THR A 29 11.51 9.12 -14.91
C THR A 29 12.86 8.74 -14.32
N ILE A 30 12.86 7.72 -13.46
CA ILE A 30 14.08 7.10 -12.94
C ILE A 30 14.56 6.10 -13.98
N SER A 31 15.82 6.19 -14.39
CA SER A 31 16.40 5.30 -15.41
C SER A 31 17.67 4.66 -14.88
N TRP A 32 17.89 3.40 -15.25
CA TRP A 32 19.13 2.70 -14.94
C TRP A 32 19.48 1.74 -16.08
N TRP A 33 20.74 1.33 -16.13
CA TRP A 33 21.25 0.34 -17.07
C TRP A 33 21.92 -0.79 -16.30
N LEU A 34 21.64 -2.03 -16.68
CA LEU A 34 22.28 -3.23 -16.13
C LEU A 34 22.83 -4.07 -17.28
N LYS A 35 24.09 -4.49 -17.20
CA LYS A 35 24.71 -5.34 -18.24
C LYS A 35 24.02 -6.70 -18.36
N THR A 36 23.61 -7.26 -17.22
CA THR A 36 22.95 -8.56 -17.12
C THR A 36 21.64 -8.43 -16.37
N LYS A 37 20.71 -9.35 -16.64
CA LYS A 37 19.42 -9.40 -15.94
C LYS A 37 19.67 -9.77 -14.46
N PRO A 38 19.23 -8.95 -13.48
CA PRO A 38 19.43 -9.26 -12.08
C PRO A 38 18.49 -10.37 -11.60
N ARG A 39 18.89 -11.11 -10.56
CA ARG A 39 18.02 -12.08 -9.87
C ARG A 39 17.12 -11.37 -8.86
N THR A 40 17.69 -10.43 -8.11
CA THR A 40 16.97 -9.57 -7.18
C THR A 40 17.26 -8.11 -7.48
N ALA A 41 16.24 -7.27 -7.32
CA ALA A 41 16.43 -5.84 -7.39
C ALA A 41 15.45 -5.13 -6.46
N ARG A 42 15.84 -3.94 -6.00
CA ARG A 42 15.01 -3.08 -5.16
C ARG A 42 15.37 -1.63 -5.44
N LEU A 43 14.36 -0.80 -5.70
CA LEU A 43 14.52 0.63 -5.95
C LEU A 43 13.84 1.41 -4.83
N GLU A 44 14.53 2.41 -4.29
CA GLU A 44 14.06 3.20 -3.16
C GLU A 44 14.22 4.68 -3.39
N ILE A 45 13.32 5.47 -2.82
CA ILE A 45 13.51 6.90 -2.58
C ILE A 45 13.76 7.09 -1.09
N LEU A 46 14.86 7.75 -0.76
CA LEU A 46 15.23 8.10 0.61
C LEU A 46 15.19 9.61 0.79
N ASP A 47 14.78 10.07 1.96
CA ASP A 47 14.94 11.48 2.35
C ASP A 47 16.38 11.81 2.75
N SER A 48 16.62 13.07 3.15
CA SER A 48 17.93 13.56 3.58
C SER A 48 18.45 12.93 4.88
N THR A 49 17.60 12.26 5.65
CA THR A 49 17.97 11.54 6.88
C THR A 49 18.24 10.04 6.63
N GLY A 50 18.01 9.57 5.41
CA GLY A 50 18.15 8.16 5.03
C GLY A 50 16.90 7.32 5.29
N VAL A 51 15.77 7.93 5.65
CA VAL A 51 14.50 7.21 5.79
C VAL A 51 13.93 6.89 4.41
N VAL A 52 13.52 5.64 4.22
CA VAL A 52 12.93 5.16 2.97
C VAL A 52 11.49 5.63 2.87
N LEU A 53 11.20 6.46 1.87
CA LEU A 53 9.87 7.02 1.64
C LEU A 53 9.06 6.23 0.61
N ARG A 54 9.71 5.56 -0.32
CA ARG A 54 9.07 4.78 -1.38
C ARG A 54 9.94 3.60 -1.76
N VAL A 55 9.29 2.47 -2.04
CA VAL A 55 9.93 1.23 -2.46
C VAL A 55 9.24 0.71 -3.71
N TRP A 56 10.04 0.22 -4.66
CA TRP A 56 9.58 -0.63 -5.75
C TRP A 56 10.38 -1.93 -5.75
N GLU A 57 9.64 -3.02 -5.89
CA GLU A 57 10.15 -4.38 -5.92
C GLU A 57 9.61 -5.11 -7.17
N PRO A 58 10.23 -6.20 -7.60
CA PRO A 58 9.73 -7.02 -8.70
C PRO A 58 8.40 -7.67 -8.35
N ASP A 59 7.56 -7.90 -9.36
CA ASP A 59 6.38 -8.75 -9.18
C ASP A 59 6.82 -10.20 -8.96
N THR A 60 6.58 -10.71 -7.75
CA THR A 60 6.87 -12.10 -7.38
C THR A 60 5.64 -13.00 -7.53
N THR A 61 4.51 -12.47 -7.99
CA THR A 61 3.28 -13.22 -8.21
C THR A 61 3.51 -14.26 -9.32
N PRO A 62 3.16 -15.55 -9.11
CA PRO A 62 3.26 -16.55 -10.16
C PRO A 62 2.46 -16.17 -11.42
N PRO A 63 2.95 -16.46 -12.64
CA PRO A 63 2.30 -16.07 -13.90
C PRO A 63 0.83 -16.51 -14.01
N GLU A 64 0.49 -17.70 -13.51
CA GLU A 64 -0.88 -18.23 -13.51
C GLU A 64 -1.84 -17.35 -12.68
N ARG A 65 -1.37 -16.87 -11.52
CA ARG A 65 -2.14 -15.95 -10.66
C ARG A 65 -2.20 -14.54 -11.25
N GLN A 66 -1.15 -14.08 -11.93
CA GLN A 66 -1.19 -12.83 -12.68
C GLN A 66 -2.25 -12.90 -13.80
N GLN A 67 -2.35 -14.02 -14.50
CA GLN A 67 -3.28 -14.22 -15.60
C GLN A 67 -4.73 -14.34 -15.11
N ALA A 68 -4.96 -15.05 -14.01
CA ALA A 68 -6.26 -15.08 -13.34
C ALA A 68 -6.70 -13.69 -12.85
N ALA A 69 -5.80 -12.89 -12.27
CA ALA A 69 -6.09 -11.53 -11.84
C ALA A 69 -6.45 -10.61 -13.03
N ARG A 70 -5.77 -10.75 -14.18
CA ARG A 70 -6.09 -10.03 -15.41
C ARG A 70 -7.46 -10.42 -15.98
N GLN A 71 -7.82 -11.71 -15.92
CA GLN A 71 -9.10 -12.23 -16.41
C GLN A 71 -10.28 -11.89 -15.49
N ALA A 72 -10.05 -11.81 -14.18
CA ALA A 72 -11.07 -11.46 -13.19
C ALA A 72 -11.40 -9.95 -13.16
N GLY A 73 -10.90 -9.14 -14.10
CA GLY A 73 -11.06 -7.68 -14.09
C GLY A 73 -10.35 -6.99 -12.92
N GLY A 74 -9.49 -7.71 -12.20
CA GLY A 74 -8.77 -7.25 -11.02
C GLY A 74 -7.55 -6.37 -11.32
N ALA A 75 -7.50 -5.75 -12.50
CA ALA A 75 -6.55 -4.69 -12.75
C ALA A 75 -6.92 -3.53 -11.82
N GLU A 76 -6.17 -3.41 -10.71
CA GLU A 76 -6.21 -2.27 -9.80
C GLU A 76 -6.42 -0.97 -10.59
N GLY A 77 -7.60 -0.37 -10.43
CA GLY A 77 -8.02 0.79 -11.22
C GLY A 77 -9.29 0.51 -12.02
N GLY A 78 -10.41 0.34 -11.31
CA GLY A 78 -11.72 0.68 -11.86
C GLY A 78 -11.77 2.14 -12.30
N GLU A 79 -12.75 2.52 -13.11
CA GLU A 79 -12.95 3.87 -13.67
C GLU A 79 -12.98 5.03 -12.65
N GLY A 80 -12.97 4.76 -11.33
CA GLY A 80 -12.79 5.74 -10.26
C GLY A 80 -11.36 5.91 -9.72
N GLY A 81 -10.45 4.97 -9.99
CA GLY A 81 -9.04 5.02 -9.58
C GLY A 81 -8.25 5.92 -10.53
N GLY A 82 -7.83 7.09 -10.04
CA GLY A 82 -6.96 7.97 -10.82
C GLY A 82 -5.67 7.25 -11.29
N PRO A 83 -4.97 7.76 -12.31
CA PRO A 83 -3.75 7.17 -12.89
C PRO A 83 -2.64 6.80 -11.88
N GLY A 84 -2.68 7.30 -10.65
CA GLY A 84 -1.73 7.00 -9.56
C GLY A 84 -2.04 5.77 -8.69
N THR A 85 -3.11 5.01 -8.99
CA THR A 85 -3.56 3.89 -8.13
C THR A 85 -3.03 2.50 -8.52
N ARG A 86 -2.41 2.36 -9.69
CA ARG A 86 -1.85 1.07 -10.15
C ARG A 86 -0.56 0.73 -9.42
N THR A 87 -0.45 -0.50 -8.91
CA THR A 87 0.83 -1.02 -8.43
C THR A 87 1.83 -1.03 -9.58
N GLN A 88 2.98 -0.42 -9.33
CA GLN A 88 4.08 -0.33 -10.27
C GLN A 88 5.18 -1.27 -9.81
N TRP A 89 5.53 -2.24 -10.65
CA TRP A 89 6.57 -3.22 -10.35
C TRP A 89 7.92 -2.78 -10.91
N LEU A 90 8.99 -3.16 -10.24
CA LEU A 90 10.36 -2.96 -10.71
C LEU A 90 10.70 -3.99 -11.81
N PRO A 91 11.02 -3.58 -13.05
CA PRO A 91 11.39 -4.52 -14.10
C PRO A 91 12.75 -5.17 -13.81
N LEU A 92 12.80 -6.50 -13.93
CA LEU A 92 14.04 -7.28 -13.92
C LEU A 92 14.48 -7.56 -15.36
N ALA A 93 15.25 -6.63 -15.93
CA ALA A 93 15.75 -6.73 -17.29
C ALA A 93 17.23 -6.33 -17.38
N ALA A 94 17.93 -6.93 -18.35
CA ALA A 94 19.21 -6.40 -18.84
C ALA A 94 18.95 -5.20 -19.76
N GLY A 95 19.97 -4.37 -19.95
CA GLY A 95 19.88 -3.13 -20.73
C GLY A 95 19.27 -1.99 -19.92
N VAL A 96 18.69 -1.03 -20.64
CA VAL A 96 18.13 0.17 -20.04
C VAL A 96 16.70 -0.09 -19.55
N SER A 97 16.45 0.21 -18.29
CA SER A 97 15.13 0.16 -17.66
C SER A 97 14.73 1.55 -17.17
N GLN A 98 13.42 1.79 -17.12
CA GLN A 98 12.84 3.05 -16.67
C GLN A 98 11.65 2.80 -15.74
N LEU A 99 11.48 3.69 -14.77
CA LEU A 99 10.36 3.68 -13.85
C LEU A 99 9.90 5.13 -13.61
N PRO A 100 8.68 5.52 -14.03
CA PRO A 100 8.13 6.82 -13.72
C PRO A 100 7.74 6.91 -12.23
N TRP A 101 8.31 7.88 -11.52
CA TRP A 101 7.91 8.25 -10.17
C TRP A 101 7.02 9.49 -10.21
N ASN A 102 5.78 9.35 -9.75
CA ASN A 102 4.78 10.44 -9.66
C ASN A 102 5.00 11.39 -8.47
N LEU A 103 6.20 11.40 -7.89
CA LEU A 103 6.57 12.20 -6.72
C LEU A 103 5.75 11.88 -5.45
N ARG A 104 5.13 10.69 -5.38
CA ARG A 104 4.43 10.23 -4.18
C ARG A 104 5.25 9.22 -3.39
N THR A 105 5.10 9.26 -2.08
CA THR A 105 5.70 8.31 -1.14
C THR A 105 4.99 6.95 -1.21
N GLN A 106 5.31 6.02 -0.31
CA GLN A 106 4.71 4.69 -0.28
C GLN A 106 3.19 4.79 -0.17
N PRO A 107 2.44 4.07 -1.02
CA PRO A 107 0.99 4.09 -0.94
C PRO A 107 0.52 3.31 0.29
N PHE A 108 -0.73 3.49 0.68
CA PHE A 108 -1.32 2.58 1.65
C PHE A 108 -1.35 1.15 1.11
N VAL A 109 -1.35 0.16 2.00
CA VAL A 109 -1.44 -1.25 1.65
C VAL A 109 -2.80 -1.54 1.04
N THR A 110 -2.83 -2.38 0.00
CA THR A 110 -4.07 -2.85 -0.65
C THR A 110 -4.27 -4.34 -0.38
N PHE A 111 -5.45 -4.86 -0.72
CA PHE A 111 -5.71 -6.29 -0.73
C PHE A 111 -6.52 -6.69 -1.97
N PRO A 112 -6.46 -7.97 -2.40
CA PRO A 112 -7.21 -8.43 -3.56
C PRO A 112 -8.71 -8.15 -3.46
N GLY A 113 -9.27 -7.57 -4.52
CA GLY A 113 -10.68 -7.19 -4.59
C GLY A 113 -11.08 -5.97 -3.75
N MET A 114 -10.11 -5.17 -3.30
CA MET A 114 -10.41 -3.91 -2.61
C MET A 114 -11.04 -2.90 -3.56
N ILE A 115 -12.24 -2.44 -3.23
CA ILE A 115 -12.99 -1.42 -3.96
C ILE A 115 -13.14 -0.21 -3.04
N MET A 116 -12.62 0.93 -3.49
CA MET A 116 -12.76 2.22 -2.81
C MET A 116 -13.46 3.21 -3.74
N TRP A 117 -14.34 4.02 -3.17
CA TRP A 117 -15.08 5.06 -3.89
C TRP A 117 -14.58 6.45 -3.51
N GLY A 118 -14.39 7.30 -4.51
CA GLY A 118 -13.95 8.70 -4.34
C GLY A 118 -12.45 8.89 -4.07
N VAL A 119 -11.69 7.80 -3.92
CA VAL A 119 -10.26 7.84 -3.60
C VAL A 119 -9.44 8.07 -4.86
N ARG A 120 -8.77 9.22 -4.94
CA ARG A 120 -7.98 9.64 -6.11
C ARG A 120 -6.48 9.66 -5.87
N SER A 121 -6.07 9.66 -4.60
CA SER A 121 -4.69 9.49 -4.19
C SER A 121 -4.59 8.35 -3.18
N ASN A 122 -3.59 7.48 -3.35
CA ASN A 122 -3.29 6.39 -2.43
C ASN A 122 -2.00 6.62 -1.64
N ALA A 123 -1.31 7.74 -1.85
CA ALA A 123 0.00 8.02 -1.28
C ALA A 123 0.21 9.52 -1.04
N PRO A 124 0.81 9.94 0.10
CA PRO A 124 1.20 11.33 0.32
C PRO A 124 2.22 11.81 -0.73
N ALA A 125 2.04 13.01 -1.27
CA ALA A 125 3.04 13.65 -2.12
C ALA A 125 4.31 13.97 -1.34
N ALA A 126 5.48 13.69 -1.93
CA ALA A 126 6.75 14.07 -1.32
C ALA A 126 6.83 15.61 -1.21
N PRO A 127 7.23 16.14 -0.05
CA PRO A 127 7.41 17.58 0.12
C PRO A 127 8.63 18.08 -0.68
N PRO A 128 8.79 19.40 -0.91
CA PRO A 128 10.02 19.95 -1.45
C PRO A 128 11.22 19.56 -0.59
N GLY A 129 12.33 19.17 -1.24
CA GLY A 129 13.49 18.66 -0.53
C GLY A 129 14.51 17.92 -1.40
N ARG A 130 15.55 17.44 -0.73
CA ARG A 130 16.61 16.62 -1.32
C ARG A 130 16.39 15.16 -0.98
N TYR A 131 16.49 14.30 -1.99
CA TYR A 131 16.26 12.88 -1.88
C TYR A 131 17.37 12.09 -2.56
N THR A 132 17.46 10.81 -2.23
CA THR A 132 18.37 9.86 -2.86
C THR A 132 17.56 8.75 -3.50
N VAL A 133 17.77 8.51 -4.80
CA VAL A 133 17.36 7.28 -5.45
C VAL A 133 18.40 6.22 -5.15
N ARG A 134 18.00 5.08 -4.60
CA ARG A 134 18.89 3.93 -4.32
C ARG A 134 18.39 2.70 -5.07
N LEU A 135 19.23 2.16 -5.95
CA LEU A 135 19.00 0.88 -6.62
C LEU A 135 19.94 -0.16 -6.00
N ASN A 136 19.38 -1.21 -5.42
CA ASN A 136 20.12 -2.42 -5.08
C ASN A 136 19.78 -3.50 -6.12
N ALA A 137 20.78 -4.07 -6.78
CA ALA A 137 20.60 -5.17 -7.73
C ALA A 137 21.68 -6.24 -7.49
N ASP A 138 21.25 -7.46 -7.17
CA ASP A 138 22.14 -8.58 -6.80
C ASP A 138 23.24 -8.19 -5.78
N GLY A 139 22.87 -7.39 -4.77
CA GLY A 139 23.79 -6.92 -3.72
C GLY A 139 24.63 -5.69 -4.09
N ARG A 140 24.65 -5.26 -5.36
CA ARG A 140 25.30 -4.01 -5.78
C ARG A 140 24.37 -2.83 -5.56
N THR A 141 24.83 -1.83 -4.81
CA THR A 141 24.08 -0.60 -4.51
C THR A 141 24.58 0.55 -5.36
N LEU A 142 23.67 1.21 -6.06
CA LEU A 142 23.89 2.45 -6.80
C LEU A 142 23.00 3.55 -6.23
N THR A 143 23.50 4.77 -6.20
CA THR A 143 22.75 5.93 -5.68
C THR A 143 22.84 7.12 -6.62
N ALA A 144 21.75 7.87 -6.76
CA ALA A 144 21.71 9.11 -7.49
C ALA A 144 20.88 10.17 -6.74
N PRO A 145 21.33 11.43 -6.68
CA PRO A 145 20.57 12.49 -6.00
C PRO A 145 19.37 12.93 -6.86
N ILE A 146 18.30 13.37 -6.20
CA ILE A 146 17.18 14.08 -6.83
C ILE A 146 16.69 15.20 -5.92
N VAL A 147 16.33 16.34 -6.52
CA VAL A 147 15.72 17.47 -5.81
C VAL A 147 14.28 17.59 -6.27
N VAL A 148 13.35 17.66 -5.32
CA VAL A 148 11.96 18.05 -5.56
C VAL A 148 11.82 19.50 -5.14
N GLU A 149 11.44 20.35 -6.08
CA GLU A 149 11.21 21.77 -5.88
C GLU A 149 9.72 22.05 -5.67
N HIS A 150 9.43 23.12 -4.96
CA HIS A 150 8.09 23.70 -4.91
C HIS A 150 7.67 24.17 -6.30
N ASN A 151 6.38 23.99 -6.61
CA ASN A 151 5.75 24.54 -7.80
C ASN A 151 5.76 26.08 -7.83
N PRO A 152 6.49 26.71 -8.77
CA PRO A 152 6.61 28.17 -8.83
C PRO A 152 5.30 28.89 -9.19
N TRP A 153 4.26 28.17 -9.66
CA TRP A 153 2.96 28.74 -9.98
C TRP A 153 2.01 28.84 -8.77
N ILE A 154 2.38 28.30 -7.62
CA ILE A 154 1.57 28.29 -6.39
C ILE A 154 2.31 29.13 -5.34
N ALA A 155 2.28 30.44 -5.51
CA ALA A 155 3.14 31.37 -4.78
C ALA A 155 2.69 31.65 -3.33
N ASP A 156 1.45 31.34 -2.98
CA ASP A 156 0.82 31.58 -1.68
C ASP A 156 0.99 30.42 -0.69
N VAL A 157 1.61 29.32 -1.13
CA VAL A 157 1.85 28.12 -0.31
C VAL A 157 3.33 28.01 0.01
N THR A 158 3.69 27.88 1.29
CA THR A 158 5.08 27.79 1.73
C THR A 158 5.57 26.34 1.78
N ASP A 159 6.90 26.13 1.75
CA ASP A 159 7.49 24.81 2.01
C ASP A 159 7.03 24.21 3.36
N ALA A 160 6.78 25.06 4.37
CA ALA A 160 6.26 24.62 5.67
C ALA A 160 4.83 24.09 5.57
N ASP A 161 3.97 24.73 4.76
CA ASP A 161 2.61 24.24 4.49
C ASP A 161 2.64 22.88 3.79
N LEU A 162 3.55 22.71 2.84
CA LEU A 162 3.72 21.45 2.10
C LEU A 162 4.25 20.33 3.00
N GLN A 163 5.08 20.67 3.98
CA GLN A 163 5.50 19.72 5.01
C GLN A 163 4.36 19.37 5.96
N ALA A 164 3.53 20.33 6.36
CA ALA A 164 2.34 20.08 7.17
C ALA A 164 1.33 19.17 6.42
N GLN A 165 1.13 19.43 5.12
CA GLN A 165 0.32 18.58 4.24
C GLN A 165 0.84 17.15 4.19
N TYR A 166 2.15 16.97 3.94
CA TYR A 166 2.78 15.66 3.92
C TYR A 166 2.63 14.93 5.26
N ALA A 167 2.90 15.62 6.38
CA ALA A 167 2.81 15.04 7.72
C ALA A 167 1.39 14.54 8.03
N PHE A 168 0.37 15.36 7.73
CA PHE A 168 -1.03 14.98 7.90
C PHE A 168 -1.42 13.80 7.02
N SER A 169 -1.14 13.88 5.72
CA SER A 169 -1.46 12.80 4.78
C SER A 169 -0.76 11.48 5.14
N ARG A 170 0.46 11.53 5.69
CA ARG A 170 1.15 10.34 6.20
C ARG A 170 0.40 9.72 7.38
N GLN A 171 -0.05 10.52 8.34
CA GLN A 171 -0.85 10.03 9.47
C GLN A 171 -2.16 9.37 8.99
N VAL A 172 -2.86 10.01 8.04
CA VAL A 172 -4.09 9.44 7.46
C VAL A 172 -3.79 8.13 6.71
N ARG A 173 -2.73 8.09 5.89
CA ARG A 173 -2.28 6.87 5.20
C ARG A 173 -2.01 5.74 6.18
N ASP A 174 -1.34 6.02 7.29
CA ASP A 174 -0.98 5.00 8.27
C ASP A 174 -2.23 4.44 8.96
N ARG A 175 -3.26 5.25 9.22
CA ARG A 175 -4.56 4.75 9.69
C ARG A 175 -5.32 3.94 8.63
N VAL A 176 -5.19 4.28 7.35
CA VAL A 176 -5.71 3.42 6.26
C VAL A 176 -4.97 2.08 6.25
N ASN A 177 -3.66 2.06 6.53
CA ASN A 177 -2.89 0.82 6.64
C ASN A 177 -3.39 -0.05 7.80
N ASP A 178 -3.63 0.52 8.97
CA ASP A 178 -4.17 -0.23 10.11
C ASP A 178 -5.51 -0.90 9.76
N ALA A 179 -6.40 -0.16 9.10
CA ALA A 179 -7.68 -0.68 8.64
C ALA A 179 -7.51 -1.82 7.62
N ASN A 180 -6.70 -1.62 6.59
CA ASN A 180 -6.52 -2.61 5.54
C ASN A 180 -5.75 -3.85 6.04
N ALA A 181 -4.79 -3.66 6.95
CA ALA A 181 -4.09 -4.76 7.61
C ALA A 181 -5.05 -5.64 8.43
N ALA A 182 -5.97 -5.04 9.18
CA ALA A 182 -7.00 -5.80 9.91
C ALA A 182 -7.84 -6.69 8.98
N VAL A 183 -8.25 -6.19 7.80
CA VAL A 183 -8.98 -6.98 6.80
C VAL A 183 -8.11 -8.12 6.26
N ILE A 184 -6.83 -7.87 5.98
CA ILE A 184 -5.87 -8.88 5.52
C ILE A 184 -5.73 -10.00 6.56
N GLU A 185 -5.55 -9.63 7.83
CA GLU A 185 -5.44 -10.59 8.95
C GLU A 185 -6.71 -11.45 9.05
N ILE A 186 -7.90 -10.83 9.02
CA ILE A 186 -9.18 -11.55 9.09
C ILE A 186 -9.32 -12.57 7.95
N ARG A 187 -9.05 -12.15 6.72
CA ARG A 187 -9.17 -13.02 5.53
C ARG A 187 -8.14 -14.16 5.55
N ARG A 188 -6.94 -13.89 6.03
CA ARG A 188 -5.89 -14.90 6.23
C ARG A 188 -6.32 -15.95 7.25
N VAL A 189 -6.82 -15.53 8.42
CA VAL A 189 -7.33 -16.45 9.46
C VAL A 189 -8.46 -17.31 8.91
N ARG A 190 -9.41 -16.70 8.19
CA ARG A 190 -10.51 -17.41 7.55
C ARG A 190 -10.00 -18.50 6.60
N SER A 191 -9.09 -18.17 5.68
CA SER A 191 -8.54 -19.13 4.71
C SER A 191 -7.84 -20.30 5.40
N GLN A 192 -6.98 -20.04 6.39
CA GLN A 192 -6.29 -21.10 7.12
C GLN A 192 -7.27 -22.02 7.85
N LEU A 193 -8.30 -21.43 8.49
CA LEU A 193 -9.29 -22.16 9.25
C LEU A 193 -10.17 -23.04 8.35
N GLU A 194 -10.59 -22.53 7.20
CA GLU A 194 -11.29 -23.32 6.18
C GLU A 194 -10.48 -24.56 5.77
N ASP A 195 -9.15 -24.43 5.62
CA ASP A 195 -8.28 -25.56 5.31
C ASP A 195 -8.16 -26.57 6.46
N ARG A 196 -8.20 -26.13 7.72
CA ARG A 196 -8.23 -27.05 8.88
C ARG A 196 -9.57 -27.76 9.01
N LEU A 197 -10.67 -27.07 8.74
CA LEU A 197 -12.02 -27.65 8.79
C LEU A 197 -12.25 -28.71 7.70
N LYS A 198 -11.51 -28.68 6.58
CA LYS A 198 -11.50 -29.78 5.60
C LYS A 198 -10.84 -31.05 6.13
N GLN A 199 -9.97 -30.93 7.14
CA GLN A 199 -9.18 -32.03 7.70
C GLN A 199 -9.82 -32.64 8.95
N SER A 200 -10.92 -32.07 9.46
CA SER A 200 -11.57 -32.51 10.69
C SER A 200 -13.08 -32.33 10.64
N THR A 201 -13.81 -33.34 11.10
CA THR A 201 -15.27 -33.29 11.30
C THR A 201 -15.66 -33.04 12.76
N ASP A 202 -14.69 -32.67 13.61
CA ASP A 202 -14.92 -32.45 15.04
C ASP A 202 -15.88 -31.28 15.32
N ALA A 203 -16.96 -31.57 16.04
CA ALA A 203 -18.02 -30.61 16.31
C ALA A 203 -17.58 -29.44 17.20
N ARG A 204 -16.61 -29.64 18.11
CA ARG A 204 -16.11 -28.57 18.99
C ARG A 204 -15.25 -27.59 18.22
N LEU A 205 -14.37 -28.09 17.36
CA LEU A 205 -13.60 -27.25 16.44
C LEU A 205 -14.55 -26.47 15.52
N ARG A 206 -15.57 -27.12 14.96
CA ARG A 206 -16.54 -26.45 14.08
C ARG A 206 -17.28 -25.32 14.80
N ALA A 207 -17.77 -25.57 16.01
CA ALA A 207 -18.45 -24.56 16.81
C ALA A 207 -17.53 -23.36 17.16
N ALA A 208 -16.30 -23.62 17.63
CA ALA A 208 -15.33 -22.57 17.91
C ALA A 208 -14.97 -21.76 16.66
N ALA A 209 -14.83 -22.44 15.51
CA ALA A 209 -14.57 -21.80 14.24
C ALA A 209 -15.73 -20.90 13.78
N ASP A 210 -16.98 -21.34 13.93
CA ASP A 210 -18.14 -20.54 13.57
C ASP A 210 -18.24 -19.26 14.42
N THR A 211 -17.95 -19.35 15.73
CA THR A 211 -17.86 -18.16 16.60
C THR A 211 -16.77 -17.19 16.14
N LEU A 212 -15.55 -17.70 15.89
CA LEU A 212 -14.44 -16.88 15.42
C LEU A 212 -14.76 -16.18 14.09
N LEU A 213 -15.29 -16.92 13.12
CA LEU A 213 -15.62 -16.39 11.80
C LEU A 213 -16.73 -15.34 11.86
N ALA A 214 -17.78 -15.59 12.66
CA ALA A 214 -18.86 -14.63 12.83
C ALA A 214 -18.37 -13.32 13.46
N ASN A 215 -17.59 -13.41 14.54
CA ASN A 215 -17.10 -12.23 15.25
C ASN A 215 -16.06 -11.45 14.44
N ALA A 216 -15.13 -12.14 13.76
CA ALA A 216 -14.16 -11.51 12.87
C ALA A 216 -14.85 -10.83 11.68
N ARG A 217 -15.85 -11.49 11.07
CA ARG A 217 -16.64 -10.92 9.98
C ARG A 217 -17.39 -9.64 10.41
N ALA A 218 -17.97 -9.63 11.61
CA ALA A 218 -18.65 -8.44 12.13
C ALA A 218 -17.70 -7.23 12.26
N VAL A 219 -16.41 -7.47 12.53
CA VAL A 219 -15.39 -6.41 12.51
C VAL A 219 -15.02 -6.02 11.08
N GLU A 220 -14.77 -6.99 10.19
CA GLU A 220 -14.46 -6.71 8.78
C GLU A 220 -15.53 -5.82 8.13
N GLU A 221 -16.82 -6.08 8.37
CA GLU A 221 -17.95 -5.33 7.83
C GLU A 221 -18.10 -3.90 8.38
N ARG A 222 -17.39 -3.57 9.47
CA ARG A 222 -17.30 -2.21 10.01
C ARG A 222 -16.11 -1.46 9.44
N ILE A 223 -15.01 -2.17 9.19
CA ILE A 223 -13.78 -1.62 8.62
C ILE A 223 -13.88 -1.41 7.10
N TYR A 224 -14.40 -2.40 6.37
CA TYR A 224 -14.48 -2.46 4.91
C TYR A 224 -15.86 -2.91 4.41
N GLN A 225 -16.28 -2.40 3.25
CA GLN A 225 -17.55 -2.77 2.64
C GLN A 225 -17.41 -4.10 1.87
N VAL A 226 -17.63 -5.21 2.55
CA VAL A 226 -17.45 -6.57 1.99
C VAL A 226 -18.44 -6.92 0.87
N ARG A 227 -19.53 -6.17 0.73
CA ARG A 227 -20.56 -6.41 -0.31
C ARG A 227 -20.15 -5.89 -1.68
N ASN A 228 -19.10 -5.08 -1.77
CA ASN A 228 -18.63 -4.56 -3.04
C ASN A 228 -18.04 -5.68 -3.90
N GLN A 229 -18.62 -5.86 -5.08
CA GLN A 229 -18.17 -6.74 -6.16
C GLN A 229 -17.79 -5.93 -7.41
N SER A 230 -18.33 -4.72 -7.56
CA SER A 230 -18.06 -3.78 -8.66
C SER A 230 -17.82 -2.35 -8.15
N ASN A 231 -17.15 -1.52 -8.95
CA ASN A 231 -16.80 -0.14 -8.61
C ASN A 231 -18.01 0.79 -8.41
N GLN A 232 -19.19 0.40 -8.91
CA GLN A 232 -20.44 1.15 -8.75
C GLN A 232 -21.27 0.70 -7.53
N ASP A 233 -20.92 -0.42 -6.90
CA ASP A 233 -21.62 -0.90 -5.70
C ASP A 233 -21.57 0.06 -4.51
N PRO A 234 -20.51 0.88 -4.31
CA PRO A 234 -20.52 1.92 -3.28
C PRO A 234 -21.64 2.96 -3.42
N LEU A 235 -22.32 3.04 -4.58
CA LEU A 235 -23.55 3.85 -4.74
C LEU A 235 -24.75 3.22 -4.03
N ASN A 236 -24.74 1.89 -3.85
CA ASN A 236 -25.79 1.12 -3.20
C ASN A 236 -25.42 0.75 -1.75
N PHE A 237 -24.13 0.63 -1.43
CA PHE A 237 -23.64 0.22 -0.12
C PHE A 237 -22.71 1.29 0.48
N PRO A 238 -23.05 1.87 1.65
CA PRO A 238 -22.26 2.93 2.27
C PRO A 238 -20.80 2.54 2.49
N ILE A 239 -19.90 3.48 2.21
CA ILE A 239 -18.46 3.33 2.47
C ILE A 239 -18.17 3.18 3.97
N LYS A 240 -17.11 2.42 4.29
CA LYS A 240 -16.67 2.15 5.66
C LYS A 240 -15.46 2.99 6.07
N VAL A 241 -15.01 2.86 7.31
CA VAL A 241 -14.00 3.75 7.90
C VAL A 241 -12.69 3.75 7.09
N ASN A 242 -12.29 2.62 6.50
CA ASN A 242 -11.09 2.55 5.67
C ASN A 242 -11.17 3.48 4.44
N ASN A 243 -12.31 3.48 3.75
CA ASN A 243 -12.56 4.32 2.58
C ASN A 243 -12.79 5.78 3.01
N ARG A 244 -13.44 6.04 4.15
CA ARG A 244 -13.62 7.41 4.68
C ARG A 244 -12.26 8.06 4.99
N LEU A 245 -11.34 7.33 5.62
CA LEU A 245 -9.96 7.78 5.84
C LEU A 245 -9.22 7.99 4.51
N ALA A 246 -9.31 7.04 3.56
CA ALA A 246 -8.67 7.18 2.24
C ALA A 246 -9.21 8.39 1.44
N ASN A 247 -10.51 8.71 1.58
CA ASN A 247 -11.10 9.93 1.03
C ASN A 247 -10.56 11.18 1.71
N LEU A 248 -10.42 11.19 3.04
CA LEU A 248 -9.83 12.32 3.77
C LEU A 248 -8.41 12.62 3.30
N MET A 249 -7.57 11.60 3.10
CA MET A 249 -6.25 11.77 2.49
C MET A 249 -6.37 12.30 1.06
N SER A 250 -7.27 11.74 0.24
CA SER A 250 -7.49 12.25 -1.11
C SER A 250 -7.95 13.70 -1.15
N MET A 251 -8.67 14.19 -0.12
CA MET A 251 -9.05 15.59 0.01
C MET A 251 -7.86 16.45 0.42
N ALA A 252 -7.04 16.00 1.37
CA ALA A 252 -5.81 16.67 1.76
C ALA A 252 -4.81 16.78 0.60
N GLU A 253 -4.80 15.81 -0.31
CA GLU A 253 -3.90 15.76 -1.48
C GLU A 253 -4.50 16.44 -2.74
N ARG A 254 -5.63 17.15 -2.62
CA ARG A 254 -6.18 17.96 -3.73
C ARG A 254 -5.49 19.31 -3.79
N GLY A 255 -4.41 19.35 -4.56
CA GLY A 255 -3.61 20.56 -4.75
C GLY A 255 -2.56 20.74 -3.65
N ASP A 256 -1.83 21.85 -3.73
CA ASP A 256 -0.77 22.21 -2.79
C ASP A 256 -1.33 23.17 -1.76
N GLY A 257 -1.07 22.90 -0.48
CA GLY A 257 -1.54 23.73 0.62
C GLY A 257 -1.65 22.95 1.92
N PRO A 258 -1.76 23.63 3.07
CA PRO A 258 -1.89 22.96 4.35
C PRO A 258 -3.26 22.26 4.46
N PRO A 259 -3.42 21.26 5.35
CA PRO A 259 -4.72 20.64 5.62
C PRO A 259 -5.76 21.68 6.05
N THR A 260 -7.00 21.57 5.56
CA THR A 260 -8.06 22.52 5.93
C THR A 260 -8.47 22.36 7.40
N SER A 261 -9.03 23.41 7.99
CA SER A 261 -9.30 23.50 9.45
C SER A 261 -10.16 22.36 10.02
N ASN A 262 -11.04 21.75 9.22
CA ASN A 262 -11.89 20.64 9.62
C ASN A 262 -11.24 19.25 9.45
N MET A 263 -10.17 19.12 8.66
CA MET A 263 -9.54 17.82 8.38
C MET A 263 -8.94 17.15 9.63
N PRO A 264 -8.24 17.86 10.53
CA PRO A 264 -7.73 17.26 11.76
C PRO A 264 -8.81 16.68 12.66
N GLU A 265 -9.96 17.35 12.78
CA GLU A 265 -11.08 16.87 13.59
C GLU A 265 -11.75 15.64 12.96
N LEU A 266 -11.96 15.65 11.64
CA LEU A 266 -12.45 14.47 10.92
C LEU A 266 -11.47 13.29 11.05
N PHE A 267 -10.17 13.55 10.99
CA PHE A 267 -9.15 12.52 11.19
C PHE A 267 -9.24 11.92 12.59
N ARG A 268 -9.40 12.74 13.63
CA ARG A 268 -9.56 12.30 15.02
C ARG A 268 -10.78 11.39 15.17
N ILE A 269 -11.96 11.84 14.72
CA ILE A 269 -13.21 11.07 14.79
C ILE A 269 -13.08 9.71 14.09
N LEU A 270 -12.58 9.70 12.85
CA LEU A 270 -12.43 8.46 12.09
C LEU A 270 -11.36 7.53 12.68
N SER A 271 -10.31 8.09 13.26
CA SER A 271 -9.26 7.32 13.93
C SER A 271 -9.79 6.67 15.21
N GLU A 272 -10.62 7.35 15.99
CA GLU A 272 -11.29 6.80 17.18
C GLU A 272 -12.29 5.70 16.80
N GLU A 273 -13.10 5.91 15.75
CA GLU A 273 -13.99 4.87 15.22
C GLU A 273 -13.21 3.60 14.84
N LEU A 274 -12.14 3.76 14.05
CA LEU A 274 -11.28 2.64 13.67
C LEU A 274 -10.63 1.98 14.88
N GLN A 275 -10.21 2.76 15.88
CA GLN A 275 -9.56 2.20 17.07
C GLN A 275 -10.52 1.27 17.83
N GLY A 276 -11.79 1.63 17.97
CA GLY A 276 -12.79 0.75 18.59
C GLY A 276 -12.97 -0.57 17.83
N ASP A 277 -12.88 -0.55 16.50
CA ASP A 277 -12.97 -1.76 15.67
C ASP A 277 -11.70 -2.63 15.82
N LEU A 278 -10.51 -2.03 15.90
CA LEU A 278 -9.24 -2.73 16.12
C LEU A 278 -9.15 -3.34 17.53
N ASP A 279 -9.65 -2.64 18.54
CA ASP A 279 -9.71 -3.14 19.91
C ASP A 279 -10.65 -4.35 20.00
N ARG A 280 -11.80 -4.29 19.29
CA ARG A 280 -12.71 -5.43 19.16
C ARG A 280 -12.05 -6.60 18.44
N LEU A 281 -11.28 -6.35 17.38
CA LEU A 281 -10.54 -7.41 16.69
C LEU A 281 -9.51 -8.08 17.62
N THR A 282 -8.81 -7.28 18.41
CA THR A 282 -7.87 -7.76 19.42
C THR A 282 -8.57 -8.67 20.45
N GLN A 283 -9.79 -8.33 20.88
CA GLN A 283 -10.60 -9.19 21.73
C GLN A 283 -11.00 -10.51 21.05
N VAL A 284 -11.38 -10.46 19.78
CA VAL A 284 -11.67 -11.68 18.98
C VAL A 284 -10.43 -12.57 18.88
N TRP A 285 -9.24 -12.00 18.64
CA TRP A 285 -7.99 -12.77 18.60
C TRP A 285 -7.61 -13.37 19.95
N SER A 286 -7.71 -12.60 21.04
CA SER A 286 -7.35 -13.09 22.38
C SER A 286 -8.29 -14.17 22.92
N ARG A 287 -9.55 -14.20 22.48
CA ARG A 287 -10.56 -15.15 22.98
C ARG A 287 -10.87 -16.24 21.98
N ASP A 288 -11.42 -15.86 20.83
CA ASP A 288 -12.01 -16.80 19.87
C ASP A 288 -10.91 -17.54 19.09
N LEU A 289 -9.87 -16.83 18.63
CA LEU A 289 -8.73 -17.47 17.96
C LEU A 289 -7.95 -18.36 18.94
N ALA A 290 -7.82 -17.95 20.21
CA ALA A 290 -7.21 -18.77 21.25
C ALA A 290 -7.99 -20.07 21.47
N ALA A 291 -9.32 -20.00 21.53
CA ALA A 291 -10.19 -21.17 21.64
C ALA A 291 -10.06 -22.11 20.43
N VAL A 292 -10.09 -21.57 19.21
CA VAL A 292 -9.85 -22.36 17.98
C VAL A 292 -8.48 -23.03 18.01
N ASN A 293 -7.42 -22.30 18.39
CA ASN A 293 -6.07 -22.85 18.46
C ASN A 293 -5.90 -23.90 19.58
N ALA A 294 -6.70 -23.86 20.65
CA ALA A 294 -6.74 -24.90 21.67
C ALA A 294 -7.38 -26.19 21.11
N GLU A 295 -8.47 -26.09 20.36
CA GLU A 295 -9.10 -27.24 19.70
C GLU A 295 -8.20 -27.83 18.60
N LEU A 296 -7.54 -26.99 17.81
CA LEU A 296 -6.56 -27.45 16.81
C LEU A 296 -5.41 -28.20 17.47
N ALA A 297 -4.88 -27.70 18.60
CA ALA A 297 -3.84 -28.39 19.35
C ALA A 297 -4.32 -29.74 19.92
N ARG A 298 -5.55 -29.80 20.46
CA ARG A 298 -6.17 -31.06 20.93
C ARG A 298 -6.28 -32.10 19.81
N LEU A 299 -6.51 -31.64 18.58
CA LEU A 299 -6.62 -32.47 17.38
C LEU A 299 -5.28 -32.69 16.65
N ALA A 300 -4.16 -32.22 17.21
CA ALA A 300 -2.83 -32.25 16.59
C ALA A 300 -2.77 -31.61 15.19
N LEU A 301 -3.61 -30.60 14.93
CA LEU A 301 -3.61 -29.81 13.70
C LEU A 301 -2.78 -28.53 13.86
N PRO A 302 -2.16 -28.02 12.78
CA PRO A 302 -1.41 -26.76 12.83
C PRO A 302 -2.32 -25.59 13.21
N LYS A 303 -1.84 -24.75 14.12
CA LYS A 303 -2.50 -23.52 14.55
C LYS A 303 -2.71 -22.54 13.39
N VAL A 304 -3.66 -21.63 13.58
CA VAL A 304 -3.93 -20.50 12.71
C VAL A 304 -3.29 -19.24 13.29
N ASP A 305 -2.71 -18.41 12.43
CA ASP A 305 -2.03 -17.17 12.81
C ASP A 305 -2.44 -15.99 11.89
N PRO A 306 -2.88 -14.85 12.45
CA PRO A 306 -3.16 -13.63 11.69
C PRO A 306 -1.91 -12.95 11.09
N LYS A 307 -0.70 -13.17 11.63
CA LYS A 307 0.50 -12.39 11.28
C LYS A 307 1.62 -13.17 10.57
N GLY A 308 1.49 -14.49 10.42
CA GLY A 308 2.49 -15.32 9.74
C GLY A 308 2.69 -14.92 8.28
N LEU A 309 3.82 -15.30 7.67
CA LEU A 309 4.00 -15.22 6.22
C LEU A 309 2.98 -16.15 5.51
N PRO A 310 2.49 -15.81 4.31
CA PRO A 310 1.62 -16.70 3.54
C PRO A 310 2.33 -18.02 3.19
#